data_AF-A0A0M9WAS2-F1
#
_entry.id   AF-A0A0M9WAS2-F1
#
_cell.length_a   1.000
_cell.length_b   1.000
_cell.length_c   1.000
_cell.angle_alpha   90.00
_cell.angle_beta   90.00
_cell.angle_gamma   90.00
#
_symmetry.space_group_name_H-M   'P 1'
#
loop_
_entity.id
_entity.type
_entity.pdbx_description
1 polymer ?
#
loop_
_entity_poly.entity_id
_entity_poly.type
_entity_poly.pdbx_seq_one_letter_code
_entity_poly.pdbx_strand_id
1 'polypeptide(L)'
;MSDPSAYSYPSPLEGYENLEPLSDERAEDGKSFKNPQNGVLSKAYSEFPDPLSKGREGGFDVHIYHFQNNPDQAAFAKALWERIRREFPELRIYTFFDRPIGPHPVAMFEVNLFTPAQFGAFVPWLVINRGPLSALVHPNTVASEDERNHTQRATWLGDRIPLDLGVFNKKK
;
A
#
# COMPACT_ATOMS: atom_id res chain seq x y z
N MET A 1 1.84 -3.09 16.98
CA MET A 1 0.72 -3.35 16.04
C MET A 1 -0.54 -2.90 16.73
N SER A 2 -1.52 -2.36 15.99
CA SER A 2 -2.84 -2.09 16.56
C SER A 2 -3.50 -3.41 16.98
N ASP A 3 -4.30 -3.37 18.05
CA ASP A 3 -5.01 -4.53 18.57
C ASP A 3 -6.07 -4.98 17.54
N PRO A 4 -5.98 -6.20 16.98
CA PRO A 4 -6.95 -6.66 15.99
C PRO A 4 -8.38 -6.73 16.54
N SER A 5 -8.55 -6.89 17.87
CA SER A 5 -9.87 -6.93 18.51
C SER A 5 -10.56 -5.55 18.57
N ALA A 6 -9.82 -4.47 18.32
CA ALA A 6 -10.35 -3.12 18.26
C ALA A 6 -11.14 -2.83 16.97
N TYR A 7 -11.16 -3.76 16.00
CA TYR A 7 -11.80 -3.56 14.71
C TYR A 7 -12.77 -4.69 14.36
N SER A 8 -13.82 -4.36 13.62
CA SER A 8 -14.66 -5.34 12.95
C SER A 8 -14.09 -5.71 11.57
N TYR A 9 -14.41 -6.93 11.15
CA TYR A 9 -14.06 -7.46 9.84
C TYR A 9 -15.34 -8.02 9.22
N PRO A 10 -15.76 -7.49 8.04
CA PRO A 10 -16.86 -8.10 7.31
C PRO A 10 -16.48 -9.51 6.85
N SER A 11 -17.50 -10.32 6.56
CA SER A 11 -17.30 -11.65 5.97
C SER A 11 -16.60 -11.50 4.61
N PRO A 12 -15.51 -12.24 4.33
CA PRO A 12 -14.96 -12.30 2.97
C PRO A 12 -15.93 -12.88 1.93
N LEU A 13 -17.01 -13.53 2.37
CA LEU A 13 -18.09 -14.06 1.52
C LEU A 13 -19.27 -13.10 1.41
N GLU A 14 -19.16 -11.87 1.92
CA GLU A 14 -20.22 -10.87 1.78
C GLU A 14 -20.60 -10.67 0.31
N GLY A 15 -21.89 -10.87 -0.01
CA GLY A 15 -22.43 -10.83 -1.37
C GLY A 15 -22.38 -12.15 -2.15
N TYR A 16 -21.84 -13.21 -1.56
CA TYR A 16 -21.69 -14.54 -2.17
C TYR A 16 -22.35 -15.66 -1.35
N GLU A 17 -23.09 -15.34 -0.28
CA GLU A 17 -23.57 -16.29 0.73
C GLU A 17 -24.56 -17.34 0.20
N ASN A 18 -25.27 -17.02 -0.88
CA ASN A 18 -26.33 -17.87 -1.44
C ASN A 18 -25.89 -18.57 -2.74
N LEU A 19 -24.59 -18.59 -3.05
CA LEU A 19 -24.08 -19.30 -4.22
C LEU A 19 -23.84 -20.78 -3.92
N GLU A 20 -23.97 -21.59 -4.96
CA GLU A 20 -23.62 -23.01 -4.90
C GLU A 20 -22.14 -23.20 -4.51
N PRO A 21 -21.80 -24.27 -3.77
CA PRO A 21 -20.42 -24.59 -3.44
C PRO A 21 -19.52 -24.71 -4.68
N LEU A 22 -18.28 -24.24 -4.57
CA LEU A 22 -17.29 -24.38 -5.62
C LEU A 22 -16.82 -25.84 -5.77
N SER A 23 -16.47 -26.23 -7.00
CA SER A 23 -15.91 -27.54 -7.32
C SER A 23 -14.44 -27.66 -6.86
N ASP A 24 -14.02 -28.86 -6.48
CA ASP A 24 -12.63 -29.20 -6.15
C ASP A 24 -11.78 -29.61 -7.38
N GLU A 25 -12.31 -29.49 -8.60
CA GLU A 25 -11.60 -29.83 -9.83
C GLU A 25 -10.31 -29.01 -10.00
N ARG A 26 -9.21 -29.69 -10.36
CA ARG A 26 -7.88 -29.08 -10.52
C ARG A 26 -7.58 -28.70 -11.96
N ALA A 27 -6.80 -27.63 -12.12
CA ALA A 27 -6.22 -27.25 -13.41
C ALA A 27 -5.08 -28.20 -13.82
N GLU A 28 -4.54 -28.01 -15.03
CA GLU A 28 -3.49 -28.87 -15.60
C GLU A 28 -2.19 -28.90 -14.78
N ASP A 29 -1.89 -27.83 -14.05
CA ASP A 29 -0.73 -27.77 -13.16
C ASP A 29 -0.85 -28.68 -11.91
N GLY A 30 -2.03 -29.28 -11.68
CA GLY A 30 -2.36 -30.14 -10.54
C GLY A 30 -2.42 -29.42 -9.19
N LYS A 31 -2.22 -28.11 -9.16
CA LYS A 31 -2.11 -27.28 -7.95
C LYS A 31 -3.24 -26.26 -7.84
N SER A 32 -3.54 -25.55 -8.92
CA SER A 32 -4.61 -24.55 -8.96
C SER A 32 -5.97 -25.20 -9.20
N PHE A 33 -7.04 -24.52 -8.75
CA PHE A 33 -8.42 -24.96 -8.93
C PHE A 33 -9.00 -24.39 -10.23
N LYS A 34 -9.90 -25.14 -10.86
CA LYS A 34 -10.72 -24.64 -11.97
C LYS A 34 -11.89 -23.84 -11.41
N ASN A 35 -11.74 -22.52 -11.41
CA ASN A 35 -12.79 -21.61 -10.95
C ASN A 35 -13.88 -21.44 -12.02
N PRO A 36 -15.18 -21.38 -11.65
CA PRO A 36 -16.26 -21.01 -12.56
C PRO A 36 -15.98 -19.66 -13.22
N GLN A 37 -16.18 -19.58 -14.53
CA GLN A 37 -15.97 -18.36 -15.30
C GLN A 37 -17.31 -17.68 -15.61
N ASN A 38 -17.40 -16.38 -15.35
CA ASN A 38 -18.55 -15.55 -15.72
C ASN A 38 -18.27 -14.62 -16.92
N GLY A 39 -17.09 -14.73 -17.53
CA GLY A 39 -16.70 -13.97 -18.72
C GLY A 39 -16.40 -12.49 -18.49
N VAL A 40 -16.41 -12.02 -17.24
CA VAL A 40 -16.13 -10.62 -16.89
C VAL A 40 -15.00 -10.52 -15.87
N LEU A 41 -14.14 -9.52 -16.02
CA LEU A 41 -13.11 -9.23 -15.03
C LEU A 41 -13.73 -8.63 -13.77
N SER A 42 -13.06 -8.84 -12.63
CA SER A 42 -13.39 -8.12 -11.40
C SER A 42 -13.31 -6.60 -11.64
N LYS A 43 -14.25 -5.85 -11.06
CA LYS A 43 -14.21 -4.37 -11.08
C LYS A 43 -12.90 -3.79 -10.53
N ALA A 44 -12.22 -4.56 -9.67
CA ALA A 44 -10.92 -4.20 -9.11
C ALA A 44 -9.81 -3.98 -10.16
N TYR A 45 -9.98 -4.47 -11.39
CA TYR A 45 -9.06 -4.19 -12.50
C TYR A 45 -9.16 -2.73 -12.98
N SER A 46 -10.35 -2.12 -12.90
CA SER A 46 -10.62 -0.78 -13.41
C SER A 46 -10.68 0.29 -12.32
N GLU A 47 -11.06 -0.07 -11.09
CA GLU A 47 -11.16 0.86 -9.97
C GLU A 47 -10.68 0.24 -8.66
N PHE A 48 -10.21 1.07 -7.74
CA PHE A 48 -9.93 0.59 -6.40
C PHE A 48 -11.22 0.17 -5.69
N PRO A 49 -11.25 -1.00 -5.03
CA PRO A 49 -12.41 -1.45 -4.27
C PRO A 49 -12.63 -0.55 -3.05
N ASP A 50 -13.90 -0.41 -2.65
CA ASP A 50 -14.24 0.28 -1.40
C ASP A 50 -13.61 -0.45 -0.20
N PRO A 51 -13.20 0.28 0.86
CA PRO A 51 -13.42 1.70 1.12
C PRO A 51 -12.22 2.59 0.70
N LEU A 52 -11.42 2.18 -0.29
CA LEU A 52 -10.28 2.99 -0.74
C LEU A 52 -10.73 4.33 -1.30
N SER A 53 -10.00 5.38 -0.96
CA SER A 53 -10.30 6.69 -1.49
C SER A 53 -10.05 6.76 -3.00
N LYS A 54 -11.00 7.41 -3.68
CA LYS A 54 -10.93 7.80 -5.10
C LYS A 54 -10.71 9.31 -5.25
N GLY A 55 -10.47 9.99 -4.13
CA GLY A 55 -10.38 11.44 -3.99
C GLY A 55 -8.97 11.99 -4.23
N ARG A 56 -8.73 13.20 -3.70
CA ARG A 56 -7.49 13.93 -3.92
C ARG A 56 -6.30 13.25 -3.24
N GLU A 57 -6.52 12.60 -2.11
CA GLU A 57 -5.53 11.86 -1.32
C GLU A 57 -4.97 10.62 -2.05
N GLY A 58 -5.68 10.10 -3.06
CA GLY A 58 -5.31 8.84 -3.71
C GLY A 58 -5.71 7.61 -2.89
N GLY A 59 -5.67 6.43 -3.49
CA GLY A 59 -6.06 5.19 -2.84
C GLY A 59 -4.97 4.58 -1.96
N PHE A 60 -3.70 4.83 -2.27
CA PHE A 60 -2.55 4.35 -1.51
C PHE A 60 -1.43 5.39 -1.46
N ASP A 61 -0.72 5.38 -0.33
CA ASP A 61 0.53 6.11 -0.14
C ASP A 61 1.68 5.14 0.03
N VAL A 62 2.80 5.47 -0.59
CA VAL A 62 4.06 4.74 -0.47
C VAL A 62 5.10 5.68 0.13
N HIS A 63 5.53 5.39 1.36
CA HIS A 63 6.57 6.12 2.07
C HIS A 63 7.87 5.36 1.98
N ILE A 64 8.86 5.89 1.27
CA ILE A 64 10.18 5.27 1.09
C ILE A 64 11.14 5.91 2.08
N TYR A 65 11.71 5.10 2.98
CA TYR A 65 12.52 5.55 4.10
C TYR A 65 14.01 5.50 3.83
N HIS A 66 14.74 6.45 4.42
CA HIS A 66 16.20 6.45 4.51
C HIS A 66 16.63 6.97 5.89
N PHE A 67 17.66 6.38 6.48
CA PHE A 67 18.21 6.85 7.73
C PHE A 67 19.01 8.13 7.48
N GLN A 68 18.52 9.25 8.03
CA GLN A 68 19.11 10.57 7.83
C GLN A 68 20.58 10.70 8.27
N ASN A 69 21.05 9.82 9.15
CA ASN A 69 22.45 9.77 9.61
C ASN A 69 23.32 8.79 8.81
N ASN A 70 22.78 8.14 7.77
CA ASN A 70 23.51 7.28 6.85
C ASN A 70 23.63 7.97 5.49
N PRO A 71 24.78 8.58 5.17
CA PRO A 71 24.94 9.36 3.94
C PRO A 71 24.77 8.53 2.67
N ASP A 72 25.20 7.27 2.66
CA ASP A 72 25.09 6.39 1.49
C ASP A 72 23.62 6.05 1.21
N GLN A 73 22.84 5.76 2.25
CA GLN A 73 21.41 5.50 2.12
C GLN A 73 20.65 6.75 1.68
N ALA A 74 20.98 7.92 2.24
CA ALA A 74 20.37 9.19 1.85
C ALA A 74 20.67 9.55 0.39
N ALA A 75 21.92 9.35 -0.07
CA ALA A 75 22.31 9.56 -1.45
C ALA A 75 21.56 8.61 -2.40
N PHE A 76 21.47 7.31 -2.05
CA PHE A 76 20.71 6.33 -2.82
C PHE A 76 19.23 6.69 -2.89
N ALA A 77 18.62 7.08 -1.77
CA ALA A 77 17.22 7.51 -1.72
C ALA A 77 16.96 8.76 -2.55
N LYS A 78 17.89 9.71 -2.58
CA LYS A 78 17.78 10.90 -3.42
C LYS A 78 17.82 10.56 -4.92
N ALA A 79 18.71 9.65 -5.32
CA ALA A 79 18.79 9.15 -6.69
C ALA A 79 17.54 8.37 -7.08
N LEU A 80 17.01 7.53 -6.19
CA LEU A 80 15.76 6.81 -6.41
C LEU A 80 14.57 7.78 -6.55
N TRP A 81 14.48 8.78 -5.69
CA TRP A 81 13.45 9.83 -5.76
C TRP A 81 13.49 10.56 -7.10
N GLU A 82 14.68 10.91 -7.60
CA GLU A 82 14.82 11.50 -8.95
C GLU A 82 14.38 10.51 -10.04
N ARG A 83 14.81 9.25 -9.96
CA ARG A 83 14.45 8.23 -10.96
C ARG A 83 12.94 8.03 -11.03
N ILE A 84 12.26 7.94 -9.89
CA ILE A 84 10.79 7.81 -9.85
C ILE A 84 10.12 9.00 -10.55
N ARG A 85 10.61 10.23 -10.35
CA ARG A 85 10.08 11.43 -11.02
C ARG A 85 10.30 11.44 -12.54
N ARG A 86 11.32 10.74 -13.03
CA ARG A 86 11.63 10.61 -14.46
C ARG A 86 10.84 9.48 -15.12
N GLU A 87 10.72 8.35 -14.42
CA GLU A 87 10.08 7.13 -14.91
C GLU A 87 8.54 7.22 -14.83
N PHE A 88 8.03 7.84 -13.76
CA PHE A 88 6.60 7.96 -13.46
C PHE A 88 6.19 9.42 -13.25
N PRO A 89 6.34 10.30 -14.27
CA PRO A 89 6.00 11.72 -14.15
C PRO A 89 4.51 11.97 -13.87
N GLU A 90 3.64 10.98 -14.11
CA GLU A 90 2.21 11.01 -13.86
C GLU A 90 1.82 10.75 -12.39
N LEU A 91 2.73 10.20 -11.56
CA LEU A 91 2.46 9.97 -10.15
C LEU A 91 2.62 11.24 -9.33
N ARG A 92 1.86 11.36 -8.25
CA ARG A 92 2.08 12.46 -7.30
C ARG A 92 3.22 12.08 -6.37
N ILE A 93 4.33 12.80 -6.49
CA ILE A 93 5.56 12.56 -5.74
C ILE A 93 5.86 13.79 -4.89
N TYR A 94 6.06 13.59 -3.59
CA TYR A 94 6.27 14.69 -2.64
C TYR A 94 7.74 15.07 -2.47
N THR A 95 7.93 16.12 -1.67
CA THR A 95 9.23 16.59 -1.20
C THR A 95 10.04 15.45 -0.60
N PHE A 96 11.34 15.45 -0.89
CA PHE A 96 12.30 14.61 -0.20
C PHE A 96 12.56 15.18 1.21
N PHE A 97 12.06 14.51 2.25
CA PHE A 97 12.32 14.91 3.62
C PHE A 97 13.62 14.29 4.13
N ASP A 98 14.42 15.10 4.80
CA ASP A 98 15.70 14.75 5.45
C ASP A 98 15.55 14.56 6.96
N ARG A 99 14.30 14.60 7.47
CA ARG A 99 13.96 14.50 8.88
C ARG A 99 12.62 13.79 9.10
N PRO A 100 12.34 13.30 10.33
CA PRO A 100 11.04 12.74 10.69
C PRO A 100 9.88 13.74 10.50
N ILE A 101 8.73 13.25 10.04
CA ILE A 101 7.49 14.03 9.83
C ILE A 101 6.28 13.16 10.17
N GLY A 102 5.29 13.71 10.88
CA GLY A 102 4.04 12.99 11.18
C GLY A 102 4.28 11.67 11.93
N PRO A 103 3.67 10.54 11.52
CA PRO A 103 3.88 9.23 12.16
C PRO A 103 5.22 8.58 11.78
N HIS A 104 6.01 9.18 10.88
CA HIS A 104 7.22 8.61 10.31
C HIS A 104 8.45 9.06 11.11
N PRO A 105 9.10 8.17 11.91
CA PRO A 105 10.20 8.56 12.80
C PRO A 105 11.57 8.62 12.12
N VAL A 106 11.61 8.36 10.82
CA VAL A 106 12.79 8.33 9.97
C VAL A 106 12.49 9.16 8.73
N ALA A 107 13.52 9.80 8.17
CA ALA A 107 13.39 10.58 6.94
C ALA A 107 12.84 9.73 5.78
N MET A 108 12.02 10.35 4.93
CA MET A 108 11.30 9.66 3.87
C MET A 108 10.92 10.57 2.71
N PHE A 109 10.37 9.98 1.65
CA PHE A 109 9.54 10.69 0.68
C PHE A 109 8.31 9.86 0.34
N GLU A 110 7.25 10.53 -0.12
CA GLU A 110 5.94 9.93 -0.37
C GLU A 110 5.60 9.92 -1.86
N VAL A 111 4.93 8.86 -2.30
CA VAL A 111 4.33 8.72 -3.63
C VAL A 111 2.87 8.27 -3.47
N ASN A 112 1.90 9.03 -4.00
CA ASN A 112 0.49 8.60 -4.02
C ASN A 112 0.16 7.83 -5.30
N LEU A 113 -0.73 6.84 -5.14
CA LEU A 113 -1.27 6.01 -6.22
C LEU A 113 -2.80 6.17 -6.25
N PHE A 114 -3.33 6.46 -7.44
CA PHE A 114 -4.74 6.83 -7.67
C PHE A 114 -5.54 5.73 -8.36
N THR A 115 -4.88 4.79 -9.04
CA THR A 115 -5.55 3.73 -9.81
C THR A 115 -4.93 2.35 -9.59
N PRO A 116 -5.69 1.27 -9.81
CA PRO A 116 -5.15 -0.10 -9.81
C PRO A 116 -3.97 -0.27 -10.77
N ALA A 117 -4.02 0.36 -11.95
CA ALA A 117 -2.94 0.33 -12.93
C ALA A 117 -1.66 0.97 -12.38
N GLN A 118 -1.76 2.13 -11.71
CA GLN A 118 -0.61 2.77 -11.06
C GLN A 118 -0.02 1.89 -9.96
N PHE A 119 -0.87 1.27 -9.13
CA PHE A 119 -0.39 0.35 -8.10
C PHE A 119 0.32 -0.88 -8.70
N GLY A 120 -0.31 -1.51 -9.70
CA GLY A 120 0.24 -2.68 -10.40
C GLY A 120 1.52 -2.38 -11.17
N ALA A 121 1.74 -1.14 -11.62
CA ALA A 121 2.99 -0.74 -12.26
C ALA A 121 4.07 -0.36 -11.24
N PHE A 122 3.74 0.53 -10.30
CA PHE A 122 4.72 1.15 -9.42
C PHE A 122 5.25 0.20 -8.35
N VAL A 123 4.37 -0.58 -7.69
CA VAL A 123 4.79 -1.44 -6.56
C VAL A 123 5.77 -2.53 -7.02
N PRO A 124 5.51 -3.31 -8.09
CA PRO A 124 6.49 -4.28 -8.59
C PRO A 124 7.79 -3.62 -9.06
N TRP A 125 7.73 -2.46 -9.70
CA TRP A 125 8.91 -1.71 -10.09
C TRP A 125 9.74 -1.30 -8.86
N LEU A 126 9.09 -0.83 -7.80
CA LEU A 126 9.75 -0.42 -6.57
C LEU A 126 10.37 -1.61 -5.84
N VAL A 127 9.70 -2.78 -5.83
CA VAL A 127 10.27 -4.03 -5.27
C VAL A 127 11.64 -4.33 -5.85
N ILE A 128 11.82 -4.13 -7.16
CA ILE A 128 13.09 -4.38 -7.85
C ILE A 128 14.11 -3.24 -7.65
N ASN A 129 13.65 -1.99 -7.65
CA ASN A 129 14.55 -0.83 -7.77
C ASN A 129 14.85 -0.10 -6.45
N ARG A 130 14.16 -0.41 -5.34
CA ARG A 130 14.34 0.31 -4.05
C ARG A 130 15.66 0.07 -3.34
N GLY A 131 16.46 -0.90 -3.78
CA GLY A 131 17.71 -1.26 -3.14
C GLY A 131 17.52 -1.54 -1.63
N PRO A 132 18.34 -0.96 -0.74
CA PRO A 132 18.28 -1.22 0.71
C PRO A 132 17.16 -0.46 1.43
N LEU A 133 16.36 0.35 0.75
CA LEU A 133 15.39 1.25 1.39
C LEU A 133 14.11 0.51 1.75
N SER A 134 13.69 0.55 3.01
CA SER A 134 12.35 0.10 3.40
C SER A 134 11.27 1.03 2.86
N ALA A 135 10.11 0.49 2.53
CA ALA A 135 8.94 1.28 2.16
C ALA A 135 7.66 0.81 2.87
N LEU A 136 6.89 1.75 3.41
CA LEU A 136 5.53 1.53 3.92
C LEU A 136 4.56 1.81 2.79
N VAL A 137 3.73 0.82 2.44
CA VAL A 137 2.59 0.97 1.54
C VAL A 137 1.33 0.89 2.38
N HIS A 138 0.52 1.94 2.44
CA HIS A 138 -0.75 1.88 3.17
C HIS A 138 -1.90 2.45 2.34
N PRO A 139 -3.13 1.94 2.55
CA PRO A 139 -4.30 2.50 1.89
C PRO A 139 -4.69 3.85 2.51
N ASN A 140 -5.46 4.62 1.76
CA ASN A 140 -6.24 5.74 2.28
C ASN A 140 -7.72 5.38 2.19
N THR A 141 -8.44 5.58 3.30
CA THR A 141 -9.88 5.30 3.40
C THR A 141 -10.60 6.51 3.96
N VAL A 142 -11.08 6.46 5.21
CA VAL A 142 -11.63 7.60 5.95
C VAL A 142 -10.69 8.00 7.08
N ALA A 143 -10.70 9.28 7.46
CA ALA A 143 -9.78 9.82 8.46
C ALA A 143 -9.83 9.12 9.84
N SER A 144 -11.00 8.59 10.22
CA SER A 144 -11.15 7.83 11.49
C SER A 144 -10.39 6.50 11.47
N GLU A 145 -10.00 6.02 10.29
CA GLU A 145 -9.28 4.77 10.08
C GLU A 145 -7.78 4.99 9.84
N ASP A 146 -7.27 6.22 9.93
CA ASP A 146 -5.86 6.57 9.65
C ASP A 146 -4.88 5.65 10.41
N GLU A 147 -5.10 5.42 11.71
CA GLU A 147 -4.24 4.53 12.50
C GLU A 147 -4.30 3.09 11.97
N ARG A 148 -5.50 2.58 11.64
CA ARG A 148 -5.68 1.23 11.10
C ARG A 148 -5.02 1.09 9.73
N ASN A 149 -5.12 2.12 8.90
CA ASN A 149 -4.50 2.19 7.59
C ASN A 149 -2.98 2.07 7.69
N HIS A 150 -2.34 2.84 8.59
CA HIS A 150 -0.89 2.83 8.80
C HIS A 150 -0.38 1.61 9.57
N THR A 151 -1.25 0.79 10.16
CA THR A 151 -0.87 -0.34 11.02
C THR A 151 -1.29 -1.68 10.43
N GLN A 152 -2.58 -1.99 10.48
CA GLN A 152 -3.11 -3.30 10.14
C GLN A 152 -3.25 -3.49 8.63
N ARG A 153 -3.69 -2.46 7.91
CA ARG A 153 -3.88 -2.53 6.45
C ARG A 153 -2.60 -2.20 5.67
N ALA A 154 -1.53 -1.84 6.38
CA ALA A 154 -0.24 -1.51 5.79
C ALA A 154 0.52 -2.76 5.35
N THR A 155 1.24 -2.63 4.25
CA THR A 155 2.21 -3.60 3.73
C THR A 155 3.61 -2.97 3.77
N TRP A 156 4.63 -3.75 4.06
CA TRP A 156 6.02 -3.29 4.06
C TRP A 156 6.82 -3.96 2.95
N LEU A 157 7.58 -3.15 2.20
CA LEU A 157 8.61 -3.62 1.29
C LEU A 157 9.96 -3.48 1.99
N GLY A 158 10.56 -4.61 2.39
CA GLY A 158 11.75 -4.63 3.22
C GLY A 158 11.42 -4.62 4.71
N ASP A 159 12.32 -4.08 5.52
CA ASP A 159 12.18 -4.13 6.98
C ASP A 159 11.18 -3.12 7.49
N ARG A 160 10.31 -3.55 8.40
CA ARG A 160 9.33 -2.68 9.04
C ARG A 160 10.00 -1.69 9.99
N ILE A 161 9.65 -0.41 9.87
CA ILE A 161 10.04 0.63 10.82
C ILE A 161 8.85 0.90 11.77
N PRO A 162 9.04 0.90 13.10
CA PRO A 162 7.99 1.32 14.04
C PRO A 162 7.51 2.74 13.72
N LEU A 163 6.21 3.03 13.83
CA LEU A 163 5.65 4.36 13.60
C LEU A 163 5.30 5.03 14.93
N ASP A 164 5.33 6.37 14.97
CA ASP A 164 4.76 7.14 16.08
C ASP A 164 3.23 7.21 15.93
N LEU A 165 2.53 6.26 16.53
CA LEU A 165 1.06 6.19 16.48
C LEU A 165 0.39 7.23 17.38
N GLY A 166 1.14 7.90 18.26
CA GLY A 166 0.59 8.93 19.15
C GLY A 166 -0.03 10.11 18.39
N VAL A 167 0.39 10.34 17.14
CA VAL A 167 -0.17 11.39 16.29
C VAL A 167 -1.63 11.14 15.90
N PHE A 168 -2.09 9.89 15.86
CA PHE A 168 -3.48 9.54 15.51
C PHE A 168 -4.43 9.70 16.69
N ASN A 169 -3.94 9.51 17.92
CA ASN A 169 -4.73 9.63 19.15
C ASN A 169 -5.14 11.07 19.50
N LYS A 170 -4.51 12.08 18.89
CA LYS A 170 -4.84 13.50 19.10
C LYS A 170 -6.10 13.97 18.38
N LYS A 171 -6.71 13.12 17.55
CA LYS A 171 -7.95 13.40 16.78
C LYS A 171 -9.23 12.85 17.44
N LYS A 172 -9.14 12.27 18.65
CA LYS A 172 -10.31 11.82 19.43
C LYS A 172 -10.85 12.92 20.33
#